data_AF-A0A662S8Q0-F1
#
_entry.id   AF-A0A662S8Q0-F1
#
_cell.length_a   1.000
_cell.length_b   1.000
_cell.length_c   1.000
_cell.angle_alpha   90.00
_cell.angle_beta   90.00
_cell.angle_gamma   90.00
#
_symmetry.space_group_name_H-M   'P 1'
#
loop_
_entity.id
_entity.type
_entity.pdbx_description
1 polymer ?
#
loop_
_entity_poly.entity_id
_entity_poly.type
_entity_poly.pdbx_seq_one_letter_code
_entity_poly.pdbx_strand_id
1 'polypeptide(L)'
;MSREDELVTLAEQIADGLTEVSRNEWMKWVQIFYAYYWDKHHDALQRAIHYAQRLSRDPTMRPAIRRAHDLIAKTIQSHARRITSLPLPEQQRLFGYVAWNLVVQSKGGRRR
;
A
#
# COMPACT_ATOMS: atom_id res chain seq x y z
N MET A 1 20.55 3.45 13.28
CA MET A 1 19.48 2.66 12.63
C MET A 1 19.86 2.57 11.16
N SER A 2 19.83 1.39 10.55
CA SER A 2 20.17 1.25 9.13
C SER A 2 19.01 1.72 8.26
N ARG A 3 19.27 2.05 6.98
CA ARG A 3 18.22 2.40 6.02
C ARG A 3 17.20 1.27 5.87
N GLU A 4 17.67 0.03 5.96
CA GLU A 4 16.82 -1.15 5.87
C GLU A 4 15.84 -1.23 7.04
N ASP A 5 16.32 -0.97 8.26
CA ASP A 5 15.48 -0.95 9.47
C ASP A 5 14.39 0.12 9.38
N GLU A 6 14.68 1.28 8.78
CA GLU A 6 13.69 2.34 8.56
C GLU A 6 12.59 1.91 7.58
N LEU A 7 12.95 1.21 6.50
CA LEU A 7 11.99 0.69 5.52
C LEU A 7 11.12 -0.40 6.13
N VAL A 8 11.71 -1.30 6.92
CA VAL A 8 10.96 -2.36 7.64
C VAL A 8 9.99 -1.72 8.64
N THR A 9 10.45 -0.77 9.45
CA THR A 9 9.62 -0.08 10.45
C THR A 9 8.45 0.66 9.77
N LEU A 10 8.70 1.35 8.66
CA LEU A 10 7.63 2.01 7.90
C LEU A 10 6.67 0.99 7.27
N ALA A 11 7.18 -0.15 6.80
CA ALA A 11 6.33 -1.19 6.23
C ALA A 11 5.38 -1.80 7.26
N GLU A 12 5.85 -2.01 8.50
CA GLU A 12 5.04 -2.47 9.62
C GLU A 12 3.93 -1.47 9.93
N GLN A 13 4.27 -0.19 10.09
CA GLN A 13 3.30 0.88 10.32
C GLN A 13 2.23 0.98 9.23
N ILE A 14 2.63 0.81 7.96
CA ILE A 14 1.68 0.78 6.84
C ILE A 14 0.82 -0.49 6.93
N ALA A 15 1.40 -1.66 7.18
CA ALA A 15 0.66 -2.91 7.26
C ALA A 15 -0.39 -2.91 8.38
N ASP A 16 -0.10 -2.27 9.52
CA ASP A 16 -1.05 -2.10 10.63
C ASP A 16 -2.30 -1.30 10.23
N GLY A 17 -2.19 -0.40 9.25
CA GLY A 17 -3.31 0.32 8.66
C GLY A 17 -4.07 -0.46 7.58
N LEU A 18 -3.69 -1.72 7.32
CA LEU A 18 -4.16 -2.53 6.19
C LEU A 18 -4.71 -3.90 6.64
N THR A 19 -5.24 -4.00 7.87
CA THR A 19 -5.69 -5.26 8.51
C THR A 19 -6.72 -6.07 7.71
N GLU A 20 -7.58 -5.43 6.91
CA GLU A 20 -8.56 -6.10 6.03
C GLU A 20 -8.10 -6.23 4.56
N VAL A 21 -6.86 -5.81 4.25
CA VAL A 21 -6.32 -5.81 2.89
C VAL A 21 -5.53 -7.09 2.65
N SER A 22 -5.97 -7.89 1.68
CA SER A 22 -5.19 -9.05 1.26
C SER A 22 -3.90 -8.61 0.54
N ARG A 23 -2.85 -9.44 0.62
CA ARG A 23 -1.64 -9.26 -0.19
C ARG A 23 -1.97 -9.08 -1.67
N ASN A 24 -2.97 -9.79 -2.19
CA ASN A 24 -3.34 -9.70 -3.60
C ASN A 24 -3.87 -8.32 -3.99
N GLU A 25 -4.78 -7.76 -3.19
CA GLU A 25 -5.31 -6.40 -3.44
C GLU A 25 -4.22 -5.34 -3.27
N TRP A 26 -3.34 -5.52 -2.27
CA TRP A 26 -2.14 -4.69 -2.12
C TRP A 26 -1.26 -4.72 -3.38
N MET A 27 -0.93 -5.90 -3.90
CA MET A 27 -0.08 -6.04 -5.08
C MET A 27 -0.72 -5.44 -6.34
N LYS A 28 -2.05 -5.54 -6.51
CA LYS A 28 -2.76 -4.87 -7.61
C LYS A 28 -2.60 -3.35 -7.51
N TRP A 29 -2.76 -2.77 -6.33
CA TRP A 29 -2.58 -1.34 -6.14
C TRP A 29 -1.12 -0.90 -6.41
N VAL A 30 -0.14 -1.69 -5.96
CA VAL A 30 1.29 -1.45 -6.24
C VAL A 30 1.58 -1.46 -7.75
N GLN A 31 0.94 -2.35 -8.51
CA GLN A 31 1.07 -2.36 -9.98
C GLN A 31 0.53 -1.07 -10.61
N ILE A 32 -0.58 -0.52 -10.09
CA ILE A 32 -1.12 0.78 -10.54
C ILE A 32 -0.16 1.92 -10.23
N PHE A 33 0.47 1.91 -9.05
CA PHE A 33 1.52 2.88 -8.72
C PHE A 33 2.66 2.85 -9.75
N TYR A 34 3.20 1.66 -10.08
CA TYR A 34 4.27 1.55 -11.08
C TYR A 34 3.80 1.97 -12.47
N ALA A 35 2.57 1.64 -12.86
CA ALA A 35 2.00 2.09 -14.13
C ALA A 35 2.02 3.62 -14.25
N TYR A 36 1.66 4.35 -13.18
CA TYR A 36 1.71 5.80 -13.19
C TYR A 36 3.13 6.37 -13.13
N TYR A 37 4.04 5.71 -12.41
CA TYR A 37 5.42 6.18 -12.33
C TYR A 37 6.13 6.12 -13.70
N TRP A 38 5.81 5.12 -14.53
CA TRP A 38 6.42 4.93 -15.85
C TRP A 38 5.91 5.96 -16.86
N ASP A 39 4.73 6.54 -16.63
CA ASP A 39 4.11 7.60 -17.43
C ASP A 39 4.53 9.00 -16.95
N LYS A 40 4.33 9.30 -15.66
CA LYS A 40 4.60 10.61 -15.03
C LYS A 40 5.13 10.42 -13.61
N HIS A 41 6.45 10.47 -13.48
CA HIS A 41 7.18 10.14 -12.26
C HIS A 41 6.75 10.95 -11.02
N HIS A 42 6.52 12.25 -11.17
CA HIS A 42 6.40 13.19 -10.05
C HIS A 42 5.07 13.13 -9.29
N ASP A 43 4.00 12.59 -9.89
CA ASP A 43 2.65 12.53 -9.29
C ASP A 43 2.13 11.10 -9.12
N ALA A 44 2.96 10.09 -9.41
CA ALA A 44 2.57 8.69 -9.45
C ALA A 44 1.89 8.18 -8.17
N LEU A 45 2.42 8.55 -6.99
CA LEU A 45 1.83 8.16 -5.72
C LEU A 45 0.45 8.78 -5.52
N GLN A 46 0.29 10.06 -5.84
CA GLN A 46 -1.00 10.76 -5.72
C GLN A 46 -2.03 10.19 -6.69
N ARG A 47 -1.64 9.87 -7.92
CA ARG A 47 -2.51 9.19 -8.90
C ARG A 47 -2.93 7.81 -8.42
N ALA A 48 -2.01 7.04 -7.82
CA ALA A 48 -2.33 5.73 -7.25
C ALA A 48 -3.27 5.82 -6.04
N ILE A 49 -3.09 6.82 -5.18
CA ILE A 49 -4.03 7.11 -4.07
C ILE A 49 -5.41 7.47 -4.64
N HIS A 50 -5.47 8.36 -5.63
CA HIS A 50 -6.73 8.76 -6.26
C HIS A 50 -7.45 7.58 -6.92
N TYR A 51 -6.71 6.68 -7.57
CA TYR A 51 -7.26 5.44 -8.11
C TYR A 51 -7.93 4.59 -7.01
N ALA A 52 -7.28 4.40 -5.87
CA ALA A 52 -7.87 3.68 -4.74
C ALA A 52 -9.12 4.39 -4.18
N GLN A 53 -9.09 5.72 -4.06
CA GLN A 53 -10.27 6.51 -3.64
C GLN A 53 -11.46 6.37 -4.61
N ARG A 54 -11.19 6.24 -5.92
CA ARG A 54 -12.25 6.00 -6.91
C ARG A 54 -12.87 4.62 -6.72
N LEU A 55 -12.05 3.58 -6.60
CA LEU A 55 -12.54 2.21 -6.39
C LEU A 55 -13.27 2.04 -5.06
N SER A 56 -12.89 2.77 -4.01
CA SER A 56 -13.61 2.70 -2.73
C SER A 56 -15.04 3.25 -2.79
N ARG A 57 -15.31 4.12 -3.75
CA ARG A 57 -16.63 4.76 -3.98
C ARG A 57 -17.45 4.12 -5.09
N ASP A 58 -16.87 3.21 -5.86
CA ASP A 58 -17.53 2.59 -7.01
C ASP A 58 -18.60 1.58 -6.54
N PRO A 59 -19.91 1.84 -6.76
CA PRO A 59 -20.98 0.96 -6.29
C PRO A 59 -21.00 -0.40 -6.98
N THR A 60 -20.36 -0.54 -8.16
CA THR A 60 -20.27 -1.80 -8.91
C THR A 60 -19.26 -2.77 -8.30
N MET A 61 -18.35 -2.26 -7.47
CA MET A 61 -17.33 -3.06 -6.80
C MET A 61 -17.90 -3.78 -5.57
N ARG A 62 -17.42 -5.00 -5.32
CA ARG A 62 -17.79 -5.78 -4.12
C ARG A 62 -17.43 -5.00 -2.85
N PRO A 63 -18.25 -5.06 -1.77
CA PRO A 63 -18.01 -4.29 -0.54
C PRO A 63 -16.62 -4.51 0.09
N ALA A 64 -16.08 -5.73 0.03
CA ALA A 64 -14.75 -6.04 0.53
C ALA A 64 -13.64 -5.32 -0.27
N ILE A 65 -13.79 -5.21 -1.59
CA ILE A 65 -12.83 -4.51 -2.45
C ILE A 65 -12.89 -3.00 -2.20
N ARG A 66 -14.10 -2.45 -2.05
CA ARG A 66 -14.26 -1.03 -1.69
C ARG A 66 -13.58 -0.69 -0.37
N ARG A 67 -13.80 -1.52 0.67
CA ARG A 67 -13.15 -1.37 1.97
C ARG A 67 -11.63 -1.48 1.86
N ALA A 68 -11.12 -2.46 1.13
CA ALA A 68 -9.68 -2.62 0.95
C ALA A 68 -9.04 -1.39 0.29
N HIS A 69 -9.66 -0.84 -0.76
CA HIS A 69 -9.17 0.38 -1.41
C HIS A 69 -9.35 1.64 -0.56
N ASP A 70 -10.36 1.72 0.30
CA ASP A 70 -10.49 2.81 1.28
C ASP A 70 -9.33 2.81 2.28
N LEU A 71 -9.00 1.64 2.83
CA LEU A 71 -7.86 1.46 3.74
C LEU A 71 -6.54 1.78 3.05
N ILE A 72 -6.31 1.27 1.84
CA ILE A 72 -5.12 1.59 1.05
C ILE A 72 -5.01 3.10 0.85
N ALA A 73 -6.09 3.76 0.40
CA ALA A 73 -6.07 5.21 0.15
C ALA A 73 -5.74 6.00 1.42
N LYS A 74 -6.41 5.72 2.54
CA LYS A 74 -6.21 6.43 3.81
C LYS A 74 -4.81 6.21 4.37
N THR A 75 -4.35 4.96 4.42
CA THR A 75 -3.05 4.60 4.99
C THR A 75 -1.90 5.10 4.13
N ILE A 76 -1.96 4.97 2.81
CA ILE A 76 -0.89 5.52 1.96
C ILE A 76 -0.90 7.05 1.99
N GLN A 77 -2.06 7.68 2.08
CA GLN A 77 -2.14 9.14 2.22
C GLN A 77 -1.51 9.65 3.52
N SER A 78 -1.69 8.96 4.66
CA SER A 78 -1.08 9.35 5.94
C SER A 78 0.45 9.22 5.93
N HIS A 79 0.99 8.28 5.13
CA HIS A 79 2.42 8.07 4.98
C HIS A 79 3.02 8.73 3.72
N ALA A 80 2.22 9.46 2.93
CA ALA A 80 2.59 9.91 1.59
C ALA A 80 3.91 10.69 1.57
N ARG A 81 4.11 11.65 2.48
CA ARG A 81 5.34 12.45 2.56
C ARG A 81 6.59 11.60 2.76
N ARG A 82 6.51 10.60 3.63
CA ARG A 82 7.62 9.67 3.92
C ARG A 82 7.90 8.81 2.70
N ILE A 83 6.86 8.28 2.05
CA ILE A 83 7.01 7.47 0.83
C ILE A 83 7.61 8.28 -0.32
N THR A 84 7.13 9.51 -0.56
CA THR A 84 7.65 10.37 -1.65
C THR A 84 9.09 10.81 -1.44
N SER A 85 9.57 10.86 -0.20
CA SER A 85 10.98 11.15 0.09
C SER A 85 11.92 9.99 -0.23
N LEU A 86 11.40 8.78 -0.45
CA LEU A 86 12.20 7.62 -0.80
C LEU A 86 12.49 7.63 -2.32
N PRO A 87 13.70 7.28 -2.77
CA PRO A 87 13.94 6.93 -4.16
C PRO A 87 13.14 5.66 -4.54
N LEU A 88 12.81 5.51 -5.82
CA LEU A 88 11.97 4.39 -6.28
C LEU A 88 12.45 3.00 -5.84
N PRO A 89 13.75 2.63 -5.92
CA PRO A 89 14.19 1.31 -5.48
C PRO A 89 13.85 1.03 -4.01
N GLU A 90 13.79 2.07 -3.18
CA GLU A 90 13.39 1.95 -1.77
C GLU A 90 11.88 1.91 -1.59
N GLN A 91 11.12 2.65 -2.41
CA GLN A 91 9.66 2.48 -2.45
C GLN A 91 9.29 1.05 -2.86
N GLN A 92 10.03 0.45 -3.80
CA GLN A 92 9.85 -0.95 -4.22
C GLN A 92 10.09 -1.93 -3.08
N ARG A 93 11.21 -1.77 -2.36
CA ARG A 93 11.50 -2.58 -1.16
C ARG A 93 10.44 -2.41 -0.08
N LEU A 94 10.08 -1.16 0.22
CA LEU A 94 9.02 -0.83 1.18
C LEU A 94 7.71 -1.57 0.85
N PHE A 95 7.24 -1.47 -0.40
CA PHE A 95 6.00 -2.13 -0.79
C PHE A 95 6.09 -3.65 -0.77
N GLY A 96 7.28 -4.21 -1.01
CA GLY A 96 7.58 -5.63 -0.80
C GLY A 96 7.45 -6.04 0.67
N TYR A 97 8.00 -5.25 1.60
CA TYR A 97 7.89 -5.51 3.04
C TYR A 97 6.46 -5.37 3.56
N VAL A 98 5.67 -4.43 3.03
CA VAL A 98 4.24 -4.36 3.33
C VAL A 98 3.56 -5.66 2.89
N ALA A 99 3.82 -6.11 1.66
CA ALA A 99 3.27 -7.36 1.14
C ALA A 99 3.64 -8.58 2.00
N TRP A 100 4.87 -8.61 2.54
CA TRP A 100 5.33 -9.64 3.46
C TRP A 100 4.56 -9.60 4.79
N ASN A 101 4.44 -8.42 5.41
CA ASN A 101 3.73 -8.24 6.67
C ASN A 101 2.26 -8.66 6.59
N LEU A 102 1.56 -8.35 5.49
CA LEU A 102 0.18 -8.81 5.26
C LEU A 102 0.03 -10.35 5.23
N VAL A 103 1.06 -11.07 4.75
CA VAL A 103 1.08 -12.55 4.81
C VAL A 103 1.31 -13.04 6.23
N VAL A 104 2.22 -12.41 6.97
CA VAL A 104 2.51 -12.81 8.35
C VAL A 104 1.28 -12.58 9.23
N GLN A 105 0.64 -11.41 9.13
CA GLN A 105 -0.56 -11.08 9.92
C GLN A 105 -1.75 -12.00 9.58
N SER A 106 -1.99 -12.29 8.29
CA SER A 106 -3.06 -13.23 7.89
C SER A 106 -2.81 -14.67 8.37
N LYS A 107 -1.55 -15.10 8.51
CA LYS A 107 -1.19 -16.39 9.09
C LYS A 107 -1.23 -16.40 10.62
N GLY A 108 -0.87 -15.29 11.28
CA GLY A 108 -0.91 -15.13 12.73
C GLY A 108 -2.32 -15.06 13.31
N GLY A 109 -3.29 -14.49 12.57
CA GLY A 109 -4.71 -14.45 12.95
C GLY A 109 -5.43 -15.81 12.96
N ARG A 110 -4.81 -16.88 12.43
CA ARG A 110 -5.32 -18.27 12.51
C ARG A 110 -4.94 -19.01 13.79
N ARG A 111 -4.23 -18.37 14.72
CA ARG A 111 -3.89 -18.90 16.05
C ARG A 111 -4.56 -18.07 17.15
N ARG A 112 -5.89 -18.06 17.21
CA ARG A 112 -6.66 -17.71 18.42
C ARG A 112 -7.91 -18.56 18.48
#